data_AF-M1XR02-F1
#
_entry.id   AF-M1XR02-F1
#
_cell.length_a   1.000
_cell.length_b   1.000
_cell.length_c   1.000
_cell.angle_alpha   90.00
_cell.angle_beta   90.00
_cell.angle_gamma   90.00
#
_symmetry.space_group_name_H-M   'P 1'
#
loop_
_entity.id
_entity.type
_entity.pdbx_description
1 polymer ?
#
loop_
_entity_poly.entity_id
_entity_poly.type
_entity_poly.pdbx_seq_one_letter_code
_entity_poly.pdbx_strand_id
1 'polypeptide(L)'
;MVRDPSIEDETPDIDAVLGALHDEDCRAILTELGDPRTARSLLDRCDIPRSTLYRKLERLSEATLVSEGTQIREDGSHATRYRLNFEAVVVTRTGSAGLEVEIDRPVRNPDERLAEMWSEVQKEL
;
A
#
# COMPACT_ATOMS: atom_id res chain seq x y z
N MET A 1 -12.64 0.24 24.63
CA MET A 1 -11.95 -0.18 23.39
C MET A 1 -10.54 0.35 23.49
N VAL A 2 -9.56 -0.53 23.70
CA VAL A 2 -8.17 -0.15 23.92
C VAL A 2 -7.59 0.28 22.58
N ARG A 3 -7.26 1.57 22.43
CA ARG A 3 -6.44 2.05 21.31
C ARG A 3 -5.04 1.48 21.52
N ASP A 4 -4.56 0.74 20.53
CA ASP A 4 -3.19 0.28 20.45
C ASP A 4 -2.28 1.50 20.20
N PRO A 5 -1.35 1.85 21.12
CA PRO A 5 -0.53 3.06 21.05
C PRO A 5 0.62 2.97 20.03
N SER A 6 0.59 2.03 19.09
CA SER A 6 1.53 1.93 17.97
C SER A 6 1.02 2.55 16.66
N ILE A 7 -0.20 3.13 16.67
CA ILE A 7 -0.71 4.00 15.59
C ILE A 7 -0.54 5.45 16.05
N GLU A 8 0.69 5.89 16.24
CA GLU A 8 1.00 7.32 16.29
C GLU A 8 1.31 7.78 14.85
N ASP A 9 0.43 8.63 14.34
CA ASP A 9 0.70 9.72 13.40
C ASP A 9 1.27 9.40 12.00
N GLU A 10 0.45 8.84 11.13
CA GLU A 10 0.40 9.35 9.75
C GLU A 10 -1.07 9.51 9.36
N THR A 11 -1.63 10.67 9.70
CA THR A 11 -2.85 11.10 8.99
C THR A 11 -2.42 11.18 7.52
N PRO A 12 -2.92 10.31 6.64
CA PRO A 12 -2.38 10.19 5.30
C PRO A 12 -2.55 11.52 4.58
N ASP A 13 -1.49 11.98 3.91
CA ASP A 13 -1.53 13.25 3.20
C ASP A 13 -2.65 13.21 2.16
N ILE A 14 -3.65 14.09 2.36
CA ILE A 14 -4.82 14.20 1.50
C ILE A 14 -4.44 14.42 0.04
N ASP A 15 -3.40 15.21 -0.23
CA ASP A 15 -2.97 15.51 -1.60
C ASP A 15 -2.30 14.29 -2.23
N ALA A 16 -1.53 13.52 -1.46
CA ALA A 16 -0.94 12.27 -1.91
C ALA A 16 -2.02 11.23 -2.25
N VAL A 17 -3.00 11.03 -1.36
CA VAL A 17 -4.09 10.08 -1.54
C VAL A 17 -4.98 10.46 -2.72
N LEU A 18 -5.51 11.69 -2.74
CA LEU A 18 -6.39 12.14 -3.82
C LEU A 18 -5.63 12.21 -5.15
N GLY A 19 -4.37 12.63 -5.14
CA GLY A 19 -3.51 12.63 -6.31
C GLY A 19 -3.29 11.23 -6.89
N ALA A 20 -3.08 10.22 -6.04
CA ALA A 20 -2.96 8.83 -6.46
C ALA A 20 -4.29 8.27 -6.98
N LEU A 21 -5.42 8.55 -6.33
CA LEU A 21 -6.74 8.08 -6.76
C LEU A 21 -7.23 8.78 -8.03
N HIS A 22 -6.77 10.01 -8.31
CA HIS A 22 -7.06 10.72 -9.55
C HIS A 22 -6.30 10.16 -10.77
N ASP A 23 -5.18 9.49 -10.55
CA ASP A 23 -4.31 8.94 -11.59
C ASP A 23 -4.86 7.60 -12.15
N GLU A 24 -5.03 7.52 -13.47
CA GLU A 24 -5.62 6.36 -14.13
C GLU A 24 -4.75 5.10 -14.03
N ASP A 25 -3.43 5.23 -14.19
CA ASP A 25 -2.50 4.12 -14.06
C ASP A 25 -2.51 3.57 -12.63
N CYS A 26 -2.59 4.46 -11.63
CA CYS A 26 -2.74 4.06 -10.23
C CYS A 26 -4.03 3.28 -10.01
N ARG A 27 -5.17 3.75 -10.53
CA ARG A 27 -6.44 3.02 -10.43
C ARG A 27 -6.40 1.66 -11.13
N ALA A 28 -5.73 1.56 -12.28
CA ALA A 28 -5.54 0.29 -12.98
C ALA A 28 -4.75 -0.71 -12.13
N ILE A 29 -3.65 -0.26 -11.51
CA ILE A 29 -2.85 -1.08 -10.58
C ILE A 29 -3.70 -1.52 -9.38
N LEU A 30 -4.42 -0.60 -8.74
CA LEU A 30 -5.28 -0.90 -7.59
C LEU A 30 -6.35 -1.94 -7.93
N THR A 31 -6.92 -1.87 -9.14
CA THR A 31 -7.93 -2.83 -9.62
C THR A 31 -7.36 -4.23 -9.79
N GLU A 32 -6.12 -4.36 -10.24
CA GLU A 32 -5.46 -5.67 -10.35
C GLU A 32 -5.06 -6.26 -8.99
N LEU A 33 -4.94 -5.45 -7.93
CA LEU A 33 -4.49 -5.87 -6.61
C LEU A 33 -5.60 -6.48 -5.71
N GLY A 34 -6.58 -7.17 -6.31
CA GLY A 34 -7.53 -8.00 -5.53
C GLY A 34 -6.86 -9.10 -4.70
N ASP A 35 -5.66 -9.54 -5.12
CA ASP A 35 -4.75 -10.42 -4.36
C ASP A 35 -3.32 -9.84 -4.41
N PRO A 36 -2.40 -10.21 -3.49
CA PRO A 36 -1.02 -9.74 -3.53
C PRO A 36 -0.25 -10.16 -4.79
N ARG A 37 0.27 -9.21 -5.57
CA ARG A 37 0.97 -9.44 -6.86
C ARG A 37 2.36 -8.84 -6.91
N THR A 38 3.25 -9.43 -7.69
CA THR A 38 4.57 -8.83 -7.96
C THR A 38 4.46 -7.72 -9.01
N ALA A 39 5.43 -6.79 -9.02
CA ALA A 39 5.52 -5.79 -10.09
C ALA A 39 5.55 -6.43 -11.50
N ARG A 40 6.22 -7.58 -11.65
CA ARG A 40 6.23 -8.33 -12.91
C ARG A 40 4.83 -8.78 -13.31
N SER A 41 4.06 -9.36 -12.38
CA SER A 41 2.68 -9.75 -12.67
C SER A 41 1.79 -8.55 -13.02
N LEU A 42 2.06 -7.37 -12.45
CA LEU A 42 1.32 -6.15 -12.78
C LEU A 42 1.68 -5.62 -14.18
N LEU A 43 2.94 -5.72 -14.61
CA LEU A 43 3.33 -5.39 -16.00
C LEU A 43 2.62 -6.24 -17.04
N ASP A 44 2.37 -7.51 -16.72
CA ASP A 44 1.70 -8.43 -17.65
C ASP A 44 0.18 -8.20 -17.73
N ARG A 45 -0.40 -7.48 -16.74
CA ARG A 45 -1.84 -7.30 -16.57
C ARG A 45 -2.31 -5.88 -16.84
N CYS A 46 -1.49 -4.91 -16.50
CA CYS A 46 -1.72 -3.51 -16.80
C CYS A 46 -0.98 -3.14 -18.09
N ASP A 47 -1.64 -2.46 -19.01
CA ASP A 47 -1.01 -1.88 -20.20
C ASP A 47 -0.24 -0.59 -19.84
N ILE A 48 0.76 -0.73 -18.97
CA ILE A 48 1.54 0.37 -18.40
C ILE A 48 3.03 0.14 -18.69
N PRO A 49 3.75 1.12 -19.26
CA PRO A 49 5.20 1.02 -19.43
C PRO A 49 5.93 0.76 -18.12
N ARG A 50 7.00 -0.03 -18.15
CA ARG A 50 7.70 -0.47 -16.93
C ARG A 50 8.12 0.67 -16.01
N SER A 51 8.77 1.71 -16.54
CA SER A 51 9.20 2.88 -15.76
C SER A 51 8.00 3.62 -15.13
N THR A 52 6.87 3.68 -15.85
CA THR A 52 5.63 4.25 -15.34
C THR A 52 5.09 3.39 -14.20
N LEU A 53 5.01 2.08 -14.35
CA LEU A 53 4.49 1.18 -13.29
C LEU A 53 5.24 1.38 -11.96
N TYR A 54 6.57 1.33 -11.97
CA TYR A 54 7.36 1.51 -10.74
C TYR A 54 7.13 2.87 -10.10
N ARG A 55 7.04 3.95 -10.89
CA ARG A 55 6.70 5.29 -10.38
C ARG A 55 5.30 5.35 -9.77
N LYS A 56 4.32 4.62 -10.32
CA LYS A 56 2.96 4.56 -9.77
C LYS A 56 2.90 3.71 -8.50
N LEU A 57 3.65 2.62 -8.44
CA LEU A 57 3.78 1.81 -7.22
C LEU A 57 4.38 2.63 -6.09
N GLU A 58 5.44 3.40 -6.35
CA GLU A 58 6.01 4.35 -5.38
C GLU A 58 4.94 5.33 -4.89
N ARG A 59 4.23 5.99 -5.81
CA ARG A 59 3.17 6.94 -5.48
C ARG A 59 2.04 6.33 -4.64
N LEU A 60 1.68 5.07 -4.91
CA LEU A 60 0.67 4.34 -4.15
C LEU A 60 1.17 3.95 -2.76
N SER A 61 2.46 3.63 -2.62
CA SER A 61 3.11 3.37 -1.34
C SER A 61 3.24 4.65 -0.50
N GLU A 62 3.65 5.77 -1.09
CA GLU A 62 3.70 7.10 -0.46
C GLU A 62 2.30 7.55 0.01
N ALA A 63 1.27 7.32 -0.81
CA ALA A 63 -0.13 7.54 -0.42
C ALA A 63 -0.65 6.50 0.58
N THR A 64 0.19 5.54 0.98
CA THR A 64 -0.11 4.42 1.89
C THR A 64 -1.22 3.48 1.40
N LEU A 65 -1.67 3.59 0.15
CA LEU A 65 -2.76 2.79 -0.42
C LEU A 65 -2.33 1.36 -0.76
N VAL A 66 -1.04 1.16 -0.97
CA VAL A 66 -0.41 -0.14 -1.21
C VAL A 66 0.69 -0.37 -0.18
N SER A 67 0.91 -1.62 0.20
CA SER A 67 2.07 -2.03 1.00
C SER A 67 2.92 -3.06 0.27
N GLU A 68 4.22 -3.02 0.53
CA GLU A 68 5.20 -3.95 0.00
C GLU A 68 5.46 -5.08 0.99
N GLY A 69 5.39 -6.33 0.52
CA GLY A 69 5.76 -7.52 1.26
C GLY A 69 6.81 -8.32 0.52
N THR A 70 7.77 -8.90 1.24
CA THR A 70 8.78 -9.77 0.64
C THR A 70 8.29 -11.22 0.72
N GLN A 71 8.14 -11.90 -0.43
CA GLN A 71 7.98 -13.36 -0.41
C GLN A 71 9.35 -14.02 -0.61
N ILE A 72 9.72 -14.91 0.31
CA ILE A 72 10.86 -15.82 0.16
C ILE A 72 10.36 -17.05 -0.59
N ARG A 73 10.89 -17.31 -1.79
CA ARG A 73 10.64 -18.55 -2.52
C ARG A 73 11.60 -19.65 -2.07
N GLU A 74 11.21 -20.90 -2.27
CA GLU A 74 12.03 -22.08 -1.95
C GLU A 74 13.37 -22.13 -2.72
N ASP A 75 13.47 -21.40 -3.84
CA ASP A 75 14.69 -21.25 -4.64
C ASP A 75 15.62 -20.12 -4.18
N GLY A 76 15.29 -19.44 -3.07
CA GLY A 76 16.05 -18.32 -2.53
C GLY A 76 15.82 -16.99 -3.26
N SER A 77 14.96 -16.94 -4.28
CA SER A 77 14.62 -15.68 -4.96
C SER A 77 13.62 -14.86 -4.14
N HIS A 78 14.02 -13.63 -3.79
CA HIS A 78 13.10 -12.65 -3.21
C HIS A 78 12.34 -11.95 -4.33
N ALA A 79 11.01 -11.88 -4.20
CA ALA A 79 10.23 -10.94 -5.00
C ALA A 79 9.32 -10.11 -4.11
N THR A 80 9.39 -8.80 -4.31
CA THR A 80 8.43 -7.85 -3.75
C THR A 80 7.04 -8.14 -4.32
N ARG A 81 6.10 -8.34 -3.41
CA ARG A 81 4.66 -8.36 -3.68
C ARG A 81 4.05 -7.08 -3.14
N TYR A 82 3.09 -6.58 -3.88
CA TYR A 82 2.29 -5.42 -3.54
C TYR A 82 0.91 -5.93 -3.16
N ARG A 83 0.33 -5.37 -2.10
CA ARG A 83 -1.05 -5.64 -1.66
C ARG A 83 -1.77 -4.35 -1.36
N LEU A 84 -3.08 -4.32 -1.56
CA LEU A 84 -3.92 -3.23 -1.07
C LEU A 84 -3.74 -3.10 0.45
N ASN A 85 -3.60 -1.87 0.90
CA ASN A 85 -3.44 -1.55 2.32
C ASN A 85 -4.65 -0.78 2.86
N PHE A 86 -5.81 -0.85 2.20
CA PHE A 86 -7.04 -0.20 2.64
C PHE A 86 -8.26 -1.00 2.21
N GLU A 87 -9.35 -0.81 2.95
CA GLU A 87 -10.69 -1.26 2.60
C GLU A 87 -11.57 -0.09 2.14
N ALA A 88 -11.40 1.08 2.78
CA ALA A 88 -12.08 2.30 2.40
C ALA A 88 -11.17 3.53 2.53
N VAL A 89 -11.41 4.51 1.66
CA VAL A 89 -10.88 5.87 1.78
C VAL A 89 -12.07 6.79 1.97
N VAL A 90 -12.18 7.40 3.14
CA VAL A 90 -13.31 8.25 3.53
C VAL A 90 -12.86 9.70 3.51
N VAL A 91 -13.49 10.49 2.64
CA VAL A 91 -13.27 11.94 2.59
C VAL A 91 -14.38 12.62 3.37
N THR A 92 -14.03 13.35 4.43
CA THR A 92 -14.98 14.10 5.24
C THR A 92 -14.72 15.60 5.13
N ARG A 93 -15.78 16.39 5.34
CA ARG A 93 -15.66 17.85 5.44
C ARG A 93 -15.58 18.25 6.90
N THR A 94 -14.51 18.95 7.28
CA THR A 94 -14.29 19.45 8.64
C THR A 94 -14.56 20.96 8.70
N GLY A 95 -15.48 21.36 9.59
CA GLY A 95 -15.77 22.76 9.87
C GLY A 95 -16.06 23.63 8.63
N SER A 96 -15.60 24.88 8.66
CA SER A 96 -15.98 25.90 7.67
C SER A 96 -15.34 25.70 6.28
N ALA A 97 -14.23 24.97 6.12
CA ALA A 97 -13.56 24.85 4.81
C ALA A 97 -12.59 23.66 4.63
N GLY A 98 -12.42 22.77 5.62
CA GLY A 98 -11.42 21.69 5.52
C GLY A 98 -11.98 20.41 4.89
N LEU A 99 -11.09 19.64 4.25
CA LEU A 99 -11.30 18.23 3.94
C LEU A 99 -10.31 17.40 4.76
N GLU A 100 -10.75 16.24 5.21
CA GLU A 100 -9.92 15.25 5.91
C GLU A 100 -10.09 13.90 5.23
N VAL A 101 -9.02 13.11 5.22
CA VAL A 101 -9.01 11.74 4.69
C VAL A 101 -8.73 10.77 5.83
N GLU A 102 -9.62 9.81 5.98
CA GLU A 102 -9.43 8.64 6.82
C GLU A 102 -9.30 7.40 5.92
N ILE A 103 -8.36 6.52 6.25
CA ILE A 103 -8.16 5.26 5.53
C ILE A 103 -8.46 4.11 6.48
N ASP A 104 -9.54 3.40 6.19
CA ASP A 104 -9.88 2.15 6.88
C ASP A 104 -8.93 1.05 6.40
N ARG A 105 -8.19 0.47 7.33
CA ARG A 105 -7.19 -0.56 7.05
C ARG A 105 -7.78 -1.95 7.26
N PRO A 106 -7.40 -2.94 6.42
CA PRO A 106 -7.73 -4.32 6.72
C PRO A 106 -7.08 -4.74 8.04
N VAL A 107 -7.80 -5.52 8.85
CA VAL A 107 -7.30 -6.03 10.13
C VAL A 107 -6.11 -6.96 9.85
N ARG A 108 -4.89 -6.45 10.06
CA ARG A 108 -3.68 -7.28 10.00
C ARG A 108 -3.67 -8.21 11.21
N ASN A 109 -3.63 -9.53 11.00
CA ASN A 109 -3.38 -10.48 12.08
C ASN A 109 -2.01 -10.13 12.70
N PRO A 110 -1.89 -10.02 14.05
CA PRO A 110 -0.61 -9.88 14.76
C PRO A 110 0.56 -10.71 14.20
N ASP A 111 0.27 -11.90 13.69
CA ASP A 111 1.27 -12.80 13.09
C ASP A 111 1.92 -12.22 11.82
N GLU A 112 1.18 -11.46 11.01
CA GLU A 112 1.71 -10.80 9.81
C GLU A 112 2.62 -9.61 10.14
N ARG A 113 2.26 -8.83 11.18
CA ARG A 113 3.13 -7.74 11.66
C ARG A 113 4.46 -8.30 12.17
N LEU A 114 4.40 -9.41 12.90
CA LEU A 114 5.58 -10.07 13.42
C LEU A 114 6.46 -10.59 12.27
N ALA A 115 5.87 -11.21 11.24
CA ALA A 115 6.61 -11.68 10.06
C ALA A 115 7.30 -10.56 9.26
N GLU A 116 6.66 -9.39 9.11
CA GLU A 116 7.27 -8.22 8.46
C GLU A 116 8.46 -7.70 9.29
N MET A 117 8.31 -7.57 10.61
CA MET A 117 9.39 -7.14 11.52
C MET A 117 10.59 -8.12 11.52
N TRP A 118 10.34 -9.43 11.47
CA TRP A 118 11.43 -10.43 11.39
C TRP A 118 12.12 -10.43 10.02
N SER A 119 11.41 -10.12 8.94
CA SER A 119 12.01 -10.01 7.60
C SER A 119 12.96 -8.81 7.47
N GLU A 120 12.81 -7.77 8.29
CA GLU A 120 13.72 -6.62 8.33
C GLU A 120 14.99 -6.95 9.10
N VAL A 121 14.88 -7.61 10.25
CA VAL A 121 16.04 -8.01 11.08
C VAL A 121 16.97 -8.98 10.34
N GLN A 122 16.44 -9.83 9.47
CA GLN A 122 17.24 -10.77 8.68
C GLN A 122 17.99 -10.14 7.49
N LYS A 123 17.70 -8.88 7.12
CA LYS A 123 18.40 -8.16 6.04
C LYS A 123 19.70 -7.49 6.51
N GLU A 124 19.94 -7.39 7.82
CA GLU A 124 21.12 -6.74 8.40
C GLU A 124 22.22 -7.71 8.89
N LEU A 125 22.10 -9.01 8.60
CA LEU A 125 23.13 -10.04 8.89
C LEU A 125 23.68 -10.65 7.61
#